data_AF-A0A7Y5VXA2-F1
#
_entry.id   AF-A0A7Y5VXA2-F1
#
_cell.length_a   1.000
_cell.length_b   1.000
_cell.length_c   1.000
_cell.angle_alpha   90.00
_cell.angle_beta   90.00
_cell.angle_gamma   90.00
#
_symmetry.space_group_name_H-M   'P 1'
#
loop_
_entity.id
_entity.type
_entity.pdbx_description
1 polymer ?
#
loop_
_entity_poly.entity_id
_entity_poly.type
_entity_poly.pdbx_seq_one_letter_code
_entity_poly.pdbx_strand_id
1 'polypeptide(L)'
;MQFLWRLYQRRIVNVNINVAAAGFLALAPTVGIIHLLTTLTHMPEPEDMSQGQKLFINGMTFIVDIFFDVVIYYGLHWLANHSPWRSEKLADASKPQFLKDASIVQFERACLSPLFYVIALGGQNLLLQLNVNAAAATAVCFTAAILVSRVLHTLWMLRQERLARAKAAGASPDANSKAA
;
A
#
# COMPACT_ATOMS: atom_id res chain seq x y z
N MET A 1 3.58 25.18 12.59
CA MET A 1 2.80 23.92 12.59
C MET A 1 1.55 23.92 11.69
N GLN A 2 0.93 25.07 11.37
CA GLN A 2 -0.29 25.13 10.54
C GLN A 2 -0.12 24.65 9.07
N PHE A 3 1.10 24.64 8.53
CA PHE A 3 1.39 24.13 7.18
C PHE A 3 1.35 22.59 7.11
N LEU A 4 1.97 21.92 8.08
CA LEU A 4 1.91 20.46 8.24
C LEU A 4 0.47 19.99 8.47
N TRP A 5 -0.29 20.72 9.29
CA TRP A 5 -1.71 20.43 9.51
C TRP A 5 -2.56 20.56 8.23
N ARG A 6 -2.33 21.60 7.43
CA ARG A 6 -3.01 21.78 6.13
C ARG A 6 -2.63 20.72 5.10
N LEU A 7 -1.41 20.20 5.13
CA LEU A 7 -0.99 19.07 4.31
C LEU A 7 -1.64 17.77 4.79
N TYR A 8 -1.69 17.52 6.11
CA TYR A 8 -2.34 16.34 6.69
C TYR A 8 -3.85 16.30 6.44
N GLN A 9 -4.51 17.46 6.44
CA GLN A 9 -5.93 17.57 6.09
C GLN A 9 -6.24 17.26 4.62
N ARG A 10 -5.24 17.17 3.73
CA ARG A 10 -5.49 16.70 2.37
C ARG A 10 -5.76 15.20 2.40
N ARG A 11 -6.92 14.80 1.86
CA ARG A 11 -7.33 13.39 1.69
C ARG A 11 -6.20 12.52 1.12
N ILE A 12 -5.43 13.05 0.18
CA ILE A 12 -4.28 12.39 -0.46
C ILE A 12 -3.21 11.98 0.57
N VAL A 13 -2.88 12.85 1.53
CA VAL A 13 -1.84 12.60 2.52
C VAL A 13 -2.32 11.59 3.57
N ASN A 14 -3.56 11.72 4.04
CA ASN A 14 -4.14 10.79 5.00
C ASN A 14 -4.25 9.36 4.42
N VAL A 15 -4.72 9.24 3.17
CA VAL A 15 -4.75 7.95 2.46
C VAL A 15 -3.34 7.38 2.32
N ASN A 16 -2.36 8.16 1.87
CA ASN A 16 -1.00 7.66 1.73
C ASN A 16 -0.37 7.22 3.06
N ILE A 17 -0.58 7.95 4.14
CA ILE A 17 -0.03 7.60 5.46
C ILE A 17 -0.67 6.31 5.98
N ASN A 18 -2.00 6.18 5.91
CA ASN A 18 -2.68 4.96 6.35
C ASN A 18 -2.25 3.75 5.53
N VAL A 19 -2.10 3.89 4.22
CA VAL A 19 -1.70 2.77 3.37
C VAL A 19 -0.20 2.46 3.50
N ALA A 20 0.66 3.45 3.71
CA ALA A 20 2.07 3.21 4.04
C ALA A 20 2.20 2.50 5.39
N ALA A 21 1.48 2.97 6.41
CA ALA A 21 1.44 2.34 7.72
C ALA A 21 0.93 0.89 7.63
N ALA A 22 -0.14 0.64 6.87
CA ALA A 22 -0.64 -0.71 6.63
C ALA A 22 0.42 -1.61 5.97
N GLY A 23 1.12 -1.11 4.94
CA GLY A 23 2.18 -1.86 4.25
C GLY A 23 3.36 -2.18 5.17
N PHE A 24 3.83 -1.22 5.97
CA PHE A 24 4.88 -1.47 6.96
C PHE A 24 4.44 -2.43 8.07
N LEU A 25 3.18 -2.30 8.51
CA LEU A 25 2.61 -3.16 9.54
C LEU A 25 2.36 -4.58 9.04
N ALA A 26 2.12 -4.76 7.73
CA ALA A 26 2.06 -6.06 7.06
C ALA A 26 3.44 -6.67 6.81
N LEU A 27 4.47 -5.84 6.61
CA LEU A 27 5.84 -6.31 6.43
C LEU A 27 6.36 -7.06 7.67
N ALA A 28 6.02 -6.61 8.88
CA ALA A 28 6.43 -7.25 10.13
C ALA A 28 5.97 -8.73 10.25
N PRO A 29 4.67 -9.08 10.12
CA PRO A 29 4.23 -10.46 10.15
C PRO A 29 4.74 -11.26 8.94
N THR A 30 4.86 -10.65 7.76
CA THR A 30 5.44 -11.33 6.58
C THR A 30 6.88 -11.77 6.85
N VAL A 31 7.75 -10.88 7.31
CA VAL A 31 9.13 -11.21 7.66
C VAL A 31 9.18 -12.23 8.80
N GLY A 32 8.33 -12.06 9.82
CA GLY A 32 8.25 -13.00 10.94
C GLY A 32 7.90 -14.43 10.49
N ILE A 33 6.95 -14.58 9.55
CA ILE A 33 6.57 -15.89 9.01
C ILE A 33 7.67 -16.48 8.14
N ILE A 34 8.35 -15.69 7.30
CA ILE A 34 9.46 -16.19 6.50
C ILE A 34 10.63 -16.62 7.39
N HIS A 35 10.93 -15.85 8.44
CA HIS A 35 11.94 -16.23 9.42
C HIS A 35 11.55 -17.50 10.18
N LEU A 36 10.30 -17.63 10.60
CA LEU A 36 9.80 -18.83 11.26
C LEU A 36 9.82 -20.04 10.32
N LEU A 37 9.40 -19.88 9.06
CA LEU A 37 9.37 -20.94 8.07
C LEU A 37 10.78 -21.47 7.81
N THR A 38 11.74 -20.58 7.57
CA THR A 38 13.15 -20.94 7.34
C THR A 38 13.75 -21.65 8.55
N THR A 39 13.44 -21.18 9.76
CA THR A 39 13.88 -21.79 11.02
C THR A 39 13.27 -23.18 11.23
N LEU A 40 11.94 -23.33 11.09
CA LEU A 40 11.24 -24.60 11.34
C LEU A 40 11.59 -25.68 10.31
N THR A 41 11.73 -25.29 9.05
CA THR A 41 12.04 -26.24 7.97
C THR A 41 13.54 -26.55 7.87
N HIS A 42 14.37 -25.97 8.75
CA HIS A 42 15.83 -26.11 8.74
C HIS A 42 16.39 -25.86 7.32
N MET A 43 15.88 -24.82 6.65
CA MET A 43 16.33 -24.52 5.31
C MET A 43 17.81 -24.16 5.32
N PRO A 44 18.59 -24.67 4.36
CA PRO A 44 20.01 -24.36 4.26
C PRO A 44 20.21 -22.85 4.06
N GLU A 45 21.42 -22.37 4.37
CA GLU A 45 21.79 -20.98 4.11
C GLU A 45 21.60 -20.63 2.62
N PRO A 46 21.42 -19.34 2.27
CA PRO A 46 21.14 -18.91 0.90
C PRO A 46 22.12 -19.43 -0.17
N GLU A 47 23.36 -19.72 0.24
CA GLU A 47 24.44 -20.28 -0.59
C GLU A 47 24.13 -21.69 -1.07
N ASP A 48 23.57 -22.52 -0.20
CA ASP A 48 23.31 -23.95 -0.45
C ASP A 48 21.86 -24.21 -0.90
N MET A 49 21.01 -23.18 -0.94
CA MET A 49 19.63 -23.31 -1.39
C MET A 49 19.54 -23.62 -2.89
N SER A 50 18.84 -24.70 -3.22
CA SER A 50 18.43 -24.98 -4.59
C SER A 50 17.50 -23.89 -5.15
N GLN A 51 17.48 -23.73 -6.47
CA GLN A 51 16.58 -22.78 -7.16
C GLN A 51 15.10 -23.04 -6.82
N GLY A 52 14.71 -24.30 -6.63
CA GLY A 52 13.35 -24.66 -6.22
C GLY A 52 12.99 -24.14 -4.84
N GLN A 53 13.92 -24.17 -3.88
CA GLN A 53 13.72 -23.61 -2.53
C GLN A 53 13.64 -22.09 -2.56
N LYS A 54 14.51 -21.41 -3.33
CA LYS A 54 14.46 -19.95 -3.50
C LYS A 54 13.12 -19.50 -4.12
N LEU A 55 12.65 -20.23 -5.13
CA LEU A 55 11.35 -20.00 -5.75
C LEU A 55 10.19 -20.23 -4.77
N PHE A 56 10.27 -21.29 -3.97
CA PHE A 56 9.27 -21.59 -2.93
C PHE A 56 9.20 -20.48 -1.88
N ILE A 57 10.33 -19.99 -1.36
CA ILE A 57 10.36 -18.87 -0.41
C ILE A 57 9.73 -17.62 -1.03
N ASN A 58 10.09 -17.27 -2.27
CA ASN A 58 9.51 -16.13 -2.96
C ASN A 58 7.99 -16.26 -3.15
N GLY A 59 7.51 -17.45 -3.54
CA GLY A 59 6.08 -17.74 -3.69
C GLY A 59 5.33 -17.65 -2.36
N MET A 60 5.89 -18.20 -1.29
CA MET A 60 5.32 -18.10 0.05
C MET A 60 5.30 -16.65 0.55
N THR A 61 6.39 -15.90 0.33
CA THR A 61 6.47 -14.48 0.69
C THR A 61 5.37 -13.68 -0.01
N PHE A 62 5.16 -13.93 -1.31
CA PHE A 62 4.10 -13.31 -2.09
C PHE A 62 2.70 -13.60 -1.54
N ILE A 63 2.39 -14.87 -1.24
CA ILE A 63 1.08 -15.27 -0.72
C ILE A 63 0.82 -14.64 0.66
N VAL A 64 1.82 -14.74 1.55
CA VAL A 64 1.75 -14.21 2.92
C VAL A 64 1.57 -12.69 2.88
N ASP A 65 2.35 -11.98 2.07
CA ASP A 65 2.24 -10.54 1.89
C ASP A 65 0.83 -10.13 1.47
N ILE A 66 0.29 -10.70 0.39
CA ILE A 66 -1.08 -10.39 -0.07
C ILE A 66 -2.10 -10.62 1.03
N PHE A 67 -1.99 -11.75 1.73
CA PHE A 67 -2.92 -12.11 2.79
C PHE A 67 -2.89 -11.09 3.93
N PHE A 68 -1.72 -10.78 4.47
CA PHE A 68 -1.59 -9.82 5.57
C PHE A 68 -1.93 -8.40 5.14
N ASP A 69 -1.56 -7.99 3.93
CA ASP A 69 -1.82 -6.66 3.40
C ASP A 69 -3.33 -6.42 3.24
N VAL A 70 -4.09 -7.43 2.81
CA VAL A 70 -5.57 -7.40 2.78
C VAL A 70 -6.15 -7.41 4.20
N VAL A 71 -5.76 -8.38 5.05
CA VAL A 71 -6.32 -8.55 6.40
C VAL A 71 -6.07 -7.33 7.27
N ILE A 72 -4.84 -6.80 7.29
CA ILE A 72 -4.47 -5.61 8.07
C ILE A 72 -5.18 -4.39 7.53
N TYR A 73 -5.27 -4.22 6.20
CA TYR A 73 -6.00 -3.10 5.63
C TYR A 73 -7.46 -3.10 6.06
N TYR A 74 -8.17 -4.23 5.90
CA TYR A 74 -9.56 -4.34 6.33
C TYR A 74 -9.71 -4.20 7.85
N GLY A 75 -8.78 -4.76 8.63
CA GLY A 75 -8.77 -4.67 10.09
C GLY A 75 -8.59 -3.23 10.59
N LEU A 76 -7.60 -2.50 10.07
CA LEU A 76 -7.38 -1.09 10.39
C LEU A 76 -8.56 -0.23 9.96
N HIS A 77 -9.14 -0.52 8.80
CA HIS A 77 -10.30 0.21 8.29
C HIS A 77 -11.56 -0.05 9.12
N TRP A 78 -11.78 -1.28 9.56
CA TRP A 78 -12.85 -1.65 10.49
C TRP A 78 -12.65 -0.98 11.86
N LEU A 79 -11.42 -1.02 12.40
CA LEU A 79 -11.08 -0.40 13.69
C LEU A 79 -11.28 1.11 13.65
N ALA A 80 -10.86 1.77 12.57
CA ALA A 80 -11.10 3.21 12.38
C ALA A 80 -12.60 3.55 12.31
N ASN A 81 -13.43 2.63 11.78
CA ASN A 81 -14.86 2.83 11.63
C ASN A 81 -15.66 2.54 12.92
N HIS A 82 -15.21 1.58 13.74
CA HIS A 82 -15.85 1.15 14.99
C HIS A 82 -15.20 1.72 16.26
N SER A 83 -14.13 2.51 16.15
CA SER A 83 -13.51 3.11 17.33
C SER A 83 -14.50 4.06 18.03
N PRO A 84 -14.75 3.90 19.35
CA PRO A 84 -15.67 4.74 20.12
C PRO A 84 -15.20 6.20 20.25
N TRP A 85 -14.00 6.49 19.74
CA TRP A 85 -13.35 7.80 19.76
C TRP A 85 -13.72 8.64 18.54
N ARG A 86 -14.55 8.08 17.64
CA ARG A 86 -15.02 8.76 16.44
C ARG A 86 -16.06 9.80 16.83
N SER A 87 -15.64 11.08 16.77
CA SER A 87 -16.50 12.23 17.00
C SER A 87 -17.82 12.11 16.21
N GLU A 88 -18.96 12.20 16.91
CA GLU A 88 -20.33 12.20 16.35
C GLU A 88 -20.49 13.10 15.12
N LYS A 89 -19.70 14.17 15.01
CA LYS A 89 -19.70 15.10 13.88
C LYS A 89 -19.29 14.49 12.52
N LEU A 90 -18.66 13.31 12.51
CA LEU A 90 -18.32 12.55 11.29
C LEU A 90 -19.28 11.37 11.02
N ALA A 91 -20.22 11.10 11.93
CA ALA A 91 -21.12 9.95 11.83
C ALA A 91 -22.36 10.20 10.93
N ASP A 92 -22.71 11.47 10.70
CA ASP A 92 -23.84 11.87 9.84
C ASP A 92 -23.48 12.02 8.35
N ALA A 93 -22.19 12.09 8.01
CA ALA A 93 -21.75 12.14 6.61
C ALA A 93 -21.47 10.72 6.07
N SER A 94 -22.46 10.18 5.34
CA SER A 94 -22.37 9.12 4.30
C SER A 94 -21.95 7.69 4.68
N LYS A 95 -22.93 6.91 5.15
CA LYS A 95 -22.84 5.45 5.35
C LYS A 95 -22.71 4.54 4.09
N PRO A 96 -22.80 4.98 2.82
CA PRO A 96 -22.42 4.15 1.66
C PRO A 96 -21.11 4.53 0.93
N GLN A 97 -20.40 5.59 1.31
CA GLN A 97 -19.16 6.02 0.63
C GLN A 97 -17.91 5.22 1.06
N PHE A 98 -17.99 4.49 2.17
CA PHE A 98 -16.89 3.73 2.78
C PHE A 98 -16.32 2.62 1.88
N LEU A 99 -17.17 1.69 1.44
CA LEU A 99 -16.74 0.57 0.60
C LEU A 99 -16.27 1.04 -0.78
N LYS A 100 -16.90 2.09 -1.31
CA LYS A 100 -16.53 2.67 -2.60
C LYS A 100 -15.17 3.35 -2.54
N ASP A 101 -14.88 4.10 -1.48
CA ASP A 101 -13.57 4.74 -1.31
C ASP A 101 -12.46 3.71 -1.06
N ALA A 102 -12.74 2.70 -0.23
CA ALA A 102 -11.77 1.64 0.03
C ALA A 102 -11.48 0.80 -1.22
N SER A 103 -12.50 0.48 -2.03
CA SER A 103 -12.33 -0.31 -3.25
C SER A 103 -11.62 0.47 -4.36
N ILE A 104 -11.86 1.78 -4.48
CA ILE A 104 -11.09 2.63 -5.40
C ILE A 104 -9.61 2.62 -5.04
N VAL A 105 -9.27 2.82 -3.75
CA VAL A 105 -7.87 2.80 -3.30
C VAL A 105 -7.24 1.41 -3.49
N GLN A 106 -7.99 0.33 -3.25
CA GLN A 106 -7.49 -1.02 -3.52
C GLN A 106 -7.28 -1.28 -5.02
N PHE A 107 -8.15 -0.76 -5.88
CA PHE A 107 -7.97 -0.85 -7.32
C PHE A 107 -6.71 -0.10 -7.77
N GLU A 108 -6.49 1.12 -7.28
CA GLU A 108 -5.27 1.88 -7.55
C GLU A 108 -4.02 1.12 -7.08
N ARG A 109 -4.08 0.45 -5.92
CA ARG A 109 -3.02 -0.44 -5.45
C ARG A 109 -2.82 -1.66 -6.35
N ALA A 110 -3.91 -2.29 -6.81
CA ALA A 110 -3.85 -3.43 -7.71
C ALA A 110 -3.20 -3.05 -9.05
N CYS A 111 -3.41 -1.83 -9.55
CA CYS A 111 -2.71 -1.34 -10.73
C CYS A 111 -1.20 -1.15 -10.52
N LEU A 112 -0.77 -0.84 -9.30
CA LEU A 112 0.65 -0.66 -8.95
C LEU A 112 1.32 -1.95 -8.46
N SER A 113 0.55 -3.01 -8.18
CA SER A 113 1.08 -4.25 -7.63
C SER A 113 2.06 -4.99 -8.56
N PRO A 114 1.92 -4.97 -9.91
CA PRO A 114 2.92 -5.62 -10.77
C PRO A 114 4.29 -4.97 -10.62
N LEU A 115 4.34 -3.64 -10.58
CA LEU A 115 5.58 -2.91 -10.37
C LEU A 115 6.15 -3.16 -8.96
N PHE A 116 5.28 -3.16 -7.96
CA PHE A 116 5.67 -3.49 -6.59
C PHE A 116 6.36 -4.86 -6.52
N TYR A 117 5.74 -5.91 -7.08
CA TYR A 117 6.29 -7.26 -7.02
C TYR A 117 7.54 -7.45 -7.88
N VAL A 118 7.66 -6.74 -9.01
CA VAL A 118 8.91 -6.72 -9.78
C VAL A 118 10.07 -6.19 -8.94
N ILE A 119 9.86 -5.10 -8.20
CA ILE A 119 10.90 -4.52 -7.33
C ILE A 119 11.14 -5.41 -6.10
N ALA A 120 10.07 -5.85 -5.44
CA ALA A 120 10.14 -6.61 -4.20
C ALA A 120 10.73 -8.01 -4.42
N LEU A 121 10.10 -8.82 -5.26
CA LEU A 121 10.53 -10.21 -5.50
C LEU A 121 11.76 -10.27 -6.41
N GLY A 122 11.84 -9.41 -7.42
CA GLY A 122 13.03 -9.32 -8.29
C GLY A 122 14.26 -8.87 -7.50
N GLY A 123 14.11 -7.85 -6.66
CA GLY A 123 15.16 -7.40 -5.74
C GLY A 123 15.54 -8.46 -4.71
N GLN A 124 14.56 -9.11 -4.08
CA GLN A 124 14.80 -10.18 -3.12
C GLN A 124 15.57 -11.34 -3.77
N ASN A 125 15.18 -11.77 -4.97
CA ASN A 125 15.87 -12.81 -5.70
C ASN A 125 17.32 -12.43 -6.04
N LEU A 126 17.56 -11.17 -6.43
CA LEU A 126 18.90 -10.65 -6.66
C LEU A 126 19.75 -10.68 -5.38
N LEU A 127 19.21 -10.22 -4.25
CA LEU A 127 19.92 -10.24 -2.96
C LEU A 127 20.19 -11.67 -2.47
N LEU A 128 19.27 -12.61 -2.71
CA LEU A 128 19.47 -14.05 -2.43
C LEU A 128 20.53 -14.70 -3.33
N GLN A 129 20.81 -14.14 -4.51
CA GLN A 129 21.94 -14.56 -5.36
C GLN A 129 23.27 -13.96 -4.88
N LEU A 130 23.21 -12.89 -4.09
CA LEU A 130 24.36 -12.25 -3.44
C LEU A 130 24.57 -12.73 -1.99
N ASN A 131 24.00 -13.88 -1.63
CA ASN A 131 24.12 -14.53 -0.33
C ASN A 131 23.63 -13.68 0.86
N VAL A 132 22.75 -12.71 0.60
CA VAL A 132 22.09 -11.97 1.68
C VAL A 132 21.03 -12.87 2.33
N ASN A 133 20.98 -12.87 3.66
CA ASN A 133 19.96 -13.61 4.41
C ASN A 133 18.54 -13.28 3.92
N ALA A 134 17.68 -14.29 3.83
CA ALA A 134 16.32 -14.15 3.28
C ALA A 134 15.48 -13.09 3.98
N ALA A 135 15.53 -13.01 5.32
CA ALA A 135 14.76 -12.02 6.06
C ALA A 135 15.23 -10.59 5.77
N ALA A 136 16.55 -10.37 5.68
CA ALA A 136 17.13 -9.08 5.33
C ALA A 136 16.81 -8.69 3.87
N ALA A 137 16.91 -9.64 2.95
CA ALA A 137 16.58 -9.45 1.54
C ALA A 137 15.10 -9.05 1.37
N THR A 138 14.18 -9.76 2.03
CA THR A 138 12.75 -9.43 2.05
C THR A 138 12.53 -8.03 2.63
N ALA A 139 13.06 -7.74 3.82
CA ALA A 139 12.83 -6.47 4.49
C ALA A 139 13.30 -5.27 3.64
N VAL A 140 14.50 -5.34 3.05
CA VAL A 140 15.07 -4.26 2.23
C VAL A 140 14.28 -4.08 0.94
N CYS A 141 14.04 -5.15 0.18
CA CYS A 141 13.41 -5.05 -1.13
C CYS A 141 11.92 -4.69 -1.03
N PHE A 142 11.20 -5.23 -0.04
CA PHE A 142 9.81 -4.84 0.20
C PHE A 142 9.72 -3.40 0.68
N THR A 143 10.60 -2.95 1.56
CA THR A 143 10.65 -1.53 1.97
C THR A 143 10.87 -0.61 0.77
N ALA A 144 11.84 -0.95 -0.10
CA ALA A 144 12.10 -0.19 -1.31
C ALA A 144 10.88 -0.17 -2.26
N ALA A 145 10.24 -1.32 -2.47
CA ALA A 145 9.04 -1.44 -3.29
C ALA A 145 7.85 -0.64 -2.72
N ILE A 146 7.66 -0.65 -1.39
CA ILE A 146 6.67 0.19 -0.70
C ILE A 146 6.97 1.65 -1.01
N LEU A 147 8.20 2.13 -0.79
CA LEU A 147 8.53 3.54 -1.01
C LEU A 147 8.32 3.96 -2.47
N VAL A 148 8.80 3.19 -3.44
CA VAL A 148 8.67 3.50 -4.87
C VAL A 148 7.20 3.52 -5.29
N SER A 149 6.43 2.48 -4.94
CA SER A 149 5.01 2.41 -5.28
C SER A 149 4.22 3.58 -4.66
N ARG A 150 4.58 4.02 -3.44
CA ARG A 150 3.93 5.16 -2.78
C ARG A 150 4.27 6.50 -3.44
N VAL A 151 5.52 6.70 -3.86
CA VAL A 151 5.90 7.90 -4.61
C VAL A 151 5.09 7.99 -5.90
N LEU A 152 5.01 6.89 -6.67
CA LEU A 152 4.26 6.85 -7.91
C LEU A 152 2.75 7.04 -7.70
N HIS A 153 2.19 6.39 -6.68
CA HIS A 153 0.79 6.57 -6.30
C HIS A 153 0.47 8.04 -5.95
N THR A 154 1.36 8.69 -5.21
CA THR A 154 1.23 10.11 -4.84
C THR A 154 1.24 11.01 -6.08
N LEU A 155 2.20 10.78 -6.99
CA LEU A 155 2.28 11.54 -8.24
C LEU A 155 1.04 11.35 -9.10
N TRP A 156 0.49 10.13 -9.16
CA TRP A 156 -0.75 9.84 -9.86
C TRP A 156 -1.94 10.58 -9.23
N MET A 157 -2.13 10.49 -7.91
CA MET A 157 -3.21 11.21 -7.22
C MET A 157 -3.12 12.74 -7.41
N LEU A 158 -1.91 13.31 -7.33
CA LEU A 158 -1.70 14.75 -7.58
C LEU A 158 -2.04 15.12 -9.03
N ARG A 159 -1.72 14.25 -9.99
CA ARG A 159 -2.09 14.45 -11.40
C ARG A 159 -3.60 14.41 -11.58
N GLN A 160 -4.31 13.47 -10.95
CA GLN A 160 -5.77 13.40 -11.01
C GLN A 160 -6.42 14.65 -10.41
N GLU A 161 -5.92 15.12 -9.25
CA GLU A 161 -6.41 16.34 -8.62
C GLU A 161 -6.23 17.57 -9.53
N ARG A 162 -5.07 17.70 -10.17
CA ARG A 162 -4.81 18.79 -11.13
C ARG A 162 -5.75 18.73 -12.33
N LEU A 163 -5.98 17.54 -12.89
CA LEU A 163 -6.90 17.35 -14.01
C LEU A 163 -8.36 17.67 -13.63
N ALA A 164 -8.79 17.26 -12.44
CA ALA A 164 -10.12 17.57 -11.93
C ALA A 164 -10.31 19.08 -11.72
N ARG A 165 -9.32 19.77 -11.16
CA ARG A 165 -9.33 21.23 -11.01
C ARG A 165 -9.36 21.95 -12.36
N ALA A 166 -8.58 21.49 -13.34
CA ALA A 166 -8.58 22.05 -14.68
C ALA A 166 -9.96 21.90 -15.37
N LYS A 167 -10.60 20.73 -15.25
CA LYS A 167 -11.96 20.50 -15.75
C LYS A 167 -12.99 21.42 -15.08
N ALA A 168 -12.90 21.60 -13.75
CA ALA A 168 -13.81 22.49 -13.02
C ALA A 168 -13.61 23.96 -13.40
N ALA A 169 -12.37 24.40 -13.62
CA ALA A 169 -12.04 25.76 -14.05
C ALA A 169 -12.48 26.04 -15.50
N GLY A 170 -12.48 25.03 -16.38
CA GLY A 170 -13.02 25.11 -17.74
C GLY A 170 -14.54 24.98 -17.83
N ALA A 171 -15.23 24.71 -16.72
CA ALA A 171 -16.67 24.44 -16.65
C ALA A 171 -17.52 25.61 -16.09
N SER A 172 -17.06 26.86 -16.17
CA SER A 172 -17.85 28.04 -15.78
C SER A 172 -17.57 29.25 -16.69
N PRO A 173 -18.56 30.10 -17.09
CA PRO A 173 -20.03 29.96 -17.06
C PRO A 173 -20.74 30.59 -18.30
N ASP A 174 -20.90 29.87 -19.42
CA ASP A 174 -21.73 30.35 -20.56
C ASP A 174 -23.08 29.61 -20.72
N ALA A 175 -23.41 28.70 -19.81
CA ALA A 175 -24.66 27.93 -19.89
C ALA A 175 -25.91 28.71 -19.41
N ASN A 176 -25.77 29.97 -18.97
CA ASN A 176 -26.89 30.78 -18.45
C ASN A 176 -27.26 31.99 -19.33
N SER A 177 -26.72 32.17 -20.54
CA SER A 177 -27.07 33.31 -21.42
C SER A 177 -28.20 33.05 -22.43
N LYS A 178 -28.88 31.88 -22.37
CA LYS A 178 -29.99 31.54 -23.28
C LYS A 178 -31.37 31.46 -22.60
N ALA A 179 -31.60 32.27 -21.58
CA ALA A 179 -32.91 32.48 -20.99
C ALA A 179 -33.15 33.98 -20.76
N ALA A 180 -33.21 34.75 -21.85
CA ALA A 180 -33.74 36.11 -21.89
C ALA A 180 -34.43 36.33 -23.23
#